data_AF-A0A9Q3IV89-F1
#
_entry.id   AF-A0A9Q3IV89-F1
#
_cell.length_a   1.000
_cell.length_b   1.000
_cell.length_c   1.000
_cell.angle_alpha   90.00
_cell.angle_beta   90.00
_cell.angle_gamma   90.00
#
_symmetry.space_group_name_H-M   'P 1'
#
loop_
_entity.id
_entity.type
_entity.pdbx_description
1 polymer ?
#
loop_
_entity_poly.entity_id
_entity_poly.type
_entity_poly.pdbx_seq_one_letter_code
_entity_poly.pdbx_strand_id
1 'polypeptide(L)'
;MLRKQPYPAILEAMKEIEENINELIEMVLIKKIGNNEIVEVTTPVLITLNDGNSGLCGDFIALNNYTKAERYPMHWTIFQRPSS
;
A
#
# COMPACT_ATOMS: atom_id res chain seq x y z
N MET A 1 16.33 -11.27 -1.57
CA MET A 1 15.38 -10.96 -0.49
C MET A 1 15.21 -9.44 -0.42
N LEU A 2 14.00 -8.93 -0.68
CA LEU A 2 13.76 -7.48 -0.74
C LEU A 2 13.14 -7.03 0.58
N ARG A 3 14.00 -6.75 1.57
CA ARG A 3 13.55 -6.32 2.90
C ARG A 3 13.89 -4.85 3.10
N LYS A 4 12.89 -3.99 2.99
CA LYS A 4 13.01 -2.59 3.37
C LYS A 4 12.55 -2.40 4.82
N GLN A 5 13.28 -1.57 5.56
CA GLN A 5 12.88 -1.14 6.89
C GLN A 5 11.71 -0.16 6.82
N PRO A 6 10.83 -0.12 7.84
CA PRO A 6 9.79 0.89 7.96
C PRO A 6 10.39 2.30 8.00
N TYR A 7 9.66 3.28 7.47
CA TYR A 7 10.04 4.67 7.63
C TYR A 7 9.73 5.17 9.04
N PRO A 8 10.54 6.10 9.59
CA PRO A 8 10.19 6.76 10.83
C PRO A 8 8.91 7.58 10.62
N ALA A 9 7.96 7.44 11.54
CA ALA A 9 6.70 8.16 11.54
C ALA A 9 6.52 8.91 12.86
N ILE A 10 5.85 10.07 12.80
CA ILE A 10 5.40 10.80 13.99
C ILE A 10 4.22 10.09 14.65
N LEU A 11 3.94 10.38 15.92
CA LEU A 11 2.94 9.66 16.72
C LEU A 11 1.55 9.68 16.08
N GLU A 12 1.14 10.83 15.53
CA GLU A 12 -0.14 10.99 14.84
C GLU A 12 -0.23 10.08 13.62
N ALA A 13 0.82 10.06 12.80
CA ALA A 13 0.90 9.20 11.63
C ALA A 13 0.88 7.71 12.01
N MET A 14 1.52 7.32 13.13
CA MET A 14 1.49 5.94 13.60
C MET A 14 0.08 5.49 14.00
N LYS A 15 -0.69 6.35 14.67
CA LYS A 15 -2.09 6.07 15.05
C LYS A 15 -2.96 5.87 13.83
N GLU A 16 -2.88 6.79 12.86
CA GLU A 16 -3.62 6.69 11.61
C GLU A 16 -3.25 5.43 10.82
N ILE A 17 -1.97 5.07 10.78
CA ILE A 17 -1.51 3.82 10.16
C ILE A 17 -2.12 2.60 10.87
N GLU A 18 -2.13 2.59 12.20
CA GLU A 18 -2.71 1.49 12.98
C GLU A 18 -4.22 1.36 12.76
N GLU A 19 -4.96 2.46 12.77
CA GLU A 19 -6.40 2.49 12.49
C GLU A 19 -6.70 1.96 11.08
N ASN A 20 -6.02 2.47 10.06
CA ASN A 20 -6.17 1.98 8.68
C ASN A 20 -5.84 0.49 8.55
N ILE A 21 -4.78 0.01 9.20
CA ILE A 21 -4.41 -1.41 9.17
C ILE A 21 -5.50 -2.27 9.82
N ASN A 22 -6.04 -1.84 10.95
CA ASN A 22 -7.10 -2.57 11.66
C ASN A 22 -8.37 -2.67 10.80
N GLU A 23 -8.79 -1.58 10.17
CA GLU A 23 -9.93 -1.59 9.24
C GLU A 23 -9.70 -2.59 8.09
N LEU A 24 -8.51 -2.60 7.47
CA LEU A 24 -8.18 -3.53 6.40
C LEU A 24 -8.16 -5.00 6.87
N ILE A 25 -7.79 -5.26 8.13
CA ILE A 25 -7.87 -6.60 8.73
C ILE A 25 -9.32 -7.00 8.94
N GLU A 26 -10.17 -6.11 9.46
CA GLU A 26 -11.60 -6.36 9.68
C GLU A 26 -12.34 -6.61 8.36
N MET A 27 -11.96 -5.91 7.30
CA MET A 27 -12.46 -6.12 5.94
C MET A 27 -11.91 -7.39 5.26
N VAL A 28 -11.01 -8.13 5.92
CA VAL A 28 -10.37 -9.35 5.40
C VAL A 28 -9.56 -9.07 4.12
N LEU A 29 -9.07 -7.84 3.95
CA LEU A 29 -8.23 -7.44 2.82
C LEU A 29 -6.75 -7.75 3.08
N ILE A 30 -6.32 -7.67 4.35
CA ILE A 30 -4.97 -8.05 4.78
C ILE A 30 -5.05 -8.94 6.03
N LYS A 31 -3.98 -9.69 6.30
CA LYS A 31 -3.85 -10.50 7.52
C LYS A 31 -2.53 -10.23 8.23
N LYS A 32 -2.53 -10.39 9.55
CA LYS A 32 -1.29 -10.48 10.31
C LYS A 32 -0.57 -11.78 9.97
N ILE A 33 0.71 -11.69 9.65
CA ILE A 33 1.56 -12.84 9.40
C ILE A 33 1.97 -13.47 10.73
N GLY A 34 1.80 -14.80 10.88
CA GLY A 34 2.18 -15.52 12.10
C GLY A 34 3.70 -15.69 12.26
N ASN A 35 4.16 -15.94 13.48
CA ASN A 35 5.60 -16.06 13.79
C ASN A 35 6.35 -17.15 13.02
N ASN A 36 5.64 -18.16 12.51
CA ASN A 36 6.21 -19.27 11.76
C ASN A 36 6.15 -19.08 10.23
N GLU A 37 5.58 -17.98 9.75
CA GLU A 37 5.51 -17.68 8.32
C GLU A 37 6.77 -16.93 7.88
N ILE A 38 7.45 -17.46 6.85
CA ILE A 38 8.65 -16.83 6.30
C ILE A 38 8.23 -15.68 5.37
N VAL A 39 8.60 -14.46 5.73
CA VAL A 39 8.41 -13.27 4.88
C VAL A 39 9.69 -12.93 4.15
N GLU A 40 9.68 -13.11 2.83
CA GLU A 40 10.83 -12.83 1.96
C GLU A 40 10.94 -11.39 1.47
N VAL A 41 9.81 -10.67 1.52
CA VAL A 41 9.69 -9.32 0.99
C VAL A 41 8.95 -8.44 1.98
N THR A 42 9.51 -7.27 2.30
CA THR A 42 8.84 -6.24 3.09
C THR A 42 8.92 -4.91 2.37
N THR A 43 7.79 -4.21 2.35
CA THR A 43 7.63 -2.90 1.73
C THR A 43 7.18 -1.91 2.80
N PRO A 44 7.83 -0.74 2.96
CA PRO A 44 7.41 0.24 3.93
C PRO A 44 6.11 0.90 3.45
N VAL A 45 5.37 1.42 4.40
CA VAL A 45 4.07 2.05 4.18
C VAL A 45 4.16 3.52 4.59
N LEU A 46 3.42 4.35 3.87
CA LEU A 46 3.29 5.79 4.08
C LEU A 46 1.81 6.11 4.30
N ILE A 47 1.54 7.20 5.04
CA ILE A 47 0.20 7.75 5.20
C ILE A 47 0.09 9.04 4.41
N THR A 48 -1.03 9.22 3.71
CA THR A 48 -1.40 10.49 3.08
C THR A 48 -2.58 11.05 3.85
N LEU A 49 -2.48 12.28 4.31
CA LEU A 49 -3.55 12.97 5.03
C LEU A 49 -4.22 13.97 4.08
N ASN A 50 -5.53 13.82 3.87
CA ASN A 50 -6.32 14.70 3.02
C ASN A 50 -7.66 15.03 3.72
N ASP A 51 -7.88 16.30 4.08
CA ASP A 51 -9.16 16.88 4.53
C ASP A 51 -10.09 15.94 5.31
N GLY A 52 -9.60 15.44 6.46
CA GLY A 52 -10.38 14.60 7.38
C GLY A 52 -10.32 13.09 7.09
N ASN A 53 -9.64 12.68 6.03
CA ASN A 53 -9.39 11.28 5.70
C ASN A 53 -7.88 11.00 5.64
N SER A 54 -7.51 9.77 5.98
CA SER A 54 -6.16 9.25 5.83
C SER A 54 -6.16 8.09 4.83
N GLY A 55 -5.06 7.95 4.09
CA GLY A 55 -4.89 6.93 3.07
C GLY A 55 -3.57 6.21 3.23
N LEU A 56 -3.63 4.88 3.31
CA LEU A 56 -2.47 4.02 3.45
C LEU A 56 -1.86 3.66 2.08
N CYS A 57 -0.57 3.94 1.87
CA CYS A 57 0.13 3.70 0.61
C CYS A 57 1.41 2.89 0.82
N GLY A 58 1.53 1.71 0.19
CA GLY A 58 2.78 0.95 0.18
C GLY A 58 3.79 1.50 -0.84
N ASP A 59 5.06 1.64 -0.45
CA ASP A 59 6.16 2.00 -1.36
C ASP A 59 6.63 0.79 -2.18
N PHE A 60 5.81 0.40 -3.15
CA PHE A 60 6.10 -0.76 -3.99
C PHE A 60 7.15 -0.50 -5.08
N ILE A 61 7.84 0.65 -5.13
CA ILE A 61 8.80 0.96 -6.21
C ILE A 61 9.86 -0.13 -6.35
N ALA A 62 10.45 -0.56 -5.23
CA ALA A 62 11.49 -1.58 -5.26
C ALA A 62 10.93 -2.96 -5.62
N LEU A 63 9.70 -3.26 -5.19
CA LEU A 63 9.02 -4.51 -5.56
C LEU A 63 8.68 -4.54 -7.04
N ASN A 64 8.16 -3.44 -7.59
CA ASN A 64 7.80 -3.30 -8.99
C ASN A 64 8.99 -3.51 -9.91
N ASN A 65 10.18 -3.01 -9.52
CA ASN A 65 11.43 -3.25 -10.26
C ASN A 65 11.95 -4.69 -10.13
N TYR A 66 11.58 -5.40 -9.05
CA TYR A 66 11.95 -6.80 -8.83
C TYR A 66 11.03 -7.77 -9.58
N THR A 67 9.76 -7.41 -9.77
CA THR A 67 8.75 -8.23 -10.44
C THR A 67 8.78 -8.06 -11.96
N LYS A 68 8.45 -9.12 -12.70
CA LYS A 68 8.26 -9.02 -14.15
C LYS A 68 6.91 -8.38 -14.46
N ALA A 69 6.92 -7.25 -15.17
CA ALA A 69 5.70 -6.58 -15.61
C ALA A 69 4.98 -7.39 -16.69
N GLU A 70 3.71 -7.69 -16.46
CA GLU A 70 2.79 -8.20 -17.47
C GLU A 70 1.94 -7.04 -17.98
N ARG A 71 1.94 -6.81 -19.31
CA ARG A 71 1.28 -5.66 -19.92
C ARG A 71 -0.02 -6.10 -20.57
N TYR A 72 -1.14 -5.72 -19.96
CA TYR A 72 -2.46 -5.83 -20.59
C TYR A 72 -2.73 -4.57 -21.44
N PRO A 73 -3.21 -4.71 -22.69
CA PRO A 73 -3.52 -3.55 -23.53
C PRO A 73 -4.70 -2.77 -22.93
N MET A 74 -4.45 -1.52 -22.52
CA MET A 74 -5.51 -0.60 -22.11
C MET A 74 -5.99 0.21 -23.33
N HIS A 75 -7.29 0.17 -23.60
CA HIS A 75 -7.89 0.98 -24.66
C HIS A 75 -8.25 2.37 -24.13
N TRP A 76 -7.79 3.42 -24.80
CA TRP A 76 -7.89 4.82 -24.35
C TRP A 76 -9.33 5.36 -24.33
N THR A 77 -10.31 4.65 -24.88
CA THR A 77 -11.69 5.13 -25.09
C THR A 77 -12.53 5.19 -23.81
N ILE A 78 -12.10 4.54 -22.72
CA ILE A 78 -12.86 4.48 -21.45
C ILE A 78 -12.65 5.75 -20.59
N PHE A 79 -11.59 6.53 -20.85
CA PHE A 79 -11.23 7.71 -20.04
C PHE A 79 -11.55 9.06 -20.71
N GLN A 80 -12.40 9.09 -21.73
CA GLN A 80 -12.86 10.38 -22.27
C GLN A 80 -13.70 11.09 -21.21
N ARG A 81 -13.13 12.14 -20.58
CA ARG A 81 -13.91 13.10 -19.79
C ARG A 81 -15.08 13.59 -20.66
N PRO A 82 -16.30 13.70 -20.14
CA PRO A 82 -17.37 14.35 -20.86
C PRO A 82 -16.91 15.78 -21.19
N SER A 83 -16.90 16.11 -22.47
CA SER A 83 -16.67 17.46 -22.97
C SER A 83 -17.74 18.38 -22.37
N SER A 84 -17.28 19.43 -21.69
CA SER A 84 -18.10 20.50 -21.09
C SER A 84 -18.96 21.21 -22.13
#